data_AF-A0A314XRZ7-F1
#
_entry.id   AF-A0A314XRZ7-F1
#
_cell.length_a   1.000
_cell.length_b   1.000
_cell.length_c   1.000
_cell.angle_alpha   90.00
_cell.angle_beta   90.00
_cell.angle_gamma   90.00
#
_symmetry.space_group_name_H-M   'P 1'
#
loop_
_entity.id
_entity.type
_entity.pdbx_description
1 polymer ?
#
loop_
_entity_poly.entity_id
_entity_poly.type
_entity_poly.pdbx_seq_one_letter_code
_entity_poly.pdbx_strand_id
1 'polypeptide(L)'
;MSYVTHMRDFFPELTGAALVCSVPPSGNSGLVWRYLFSKPIAAFKVTRSLAAKGFQTSLPLCKETFFSATMEDHLVLRYQELMKKSSRMPLFDLRKLNAVLPVPSVPKSAIELLVLGANDDFIVDAEGLKETGRFYGVSPICVQEVAHDMMLDCLWDKGAKVILSWLKDLKK
;
A
#
# COMPACT_ATOMS: atom_id res chain seq x y z
N MET A 1 -23.58 -15.07 -21.12
CA MET A 1 -22.35 -15.90 -21.20
C MET A 1 -21.39 -15.50 -22.33
N SER A 2 -21.85 -14.85 -23.42
CA SER A 2 -21.03 -14.57 -24.62
C SER A 2 -20.23 -13.26 -24.61
N TYR A 3 -20.55 -12.29 -23.75
CA TYR A 3 -19.88 -10.98 -23.74
C TYR A 3 -18.51 -10.97 -23.03
N VAL A 4 -18.31 -11.85 -22.04
CA VAL A 4 -17.07 -11.91 -21.25
C VAL A 4 -15.93 -12.54 -22.04
N THR A 5 -16.25 -13.51 -22.91
CA THR A 5 -15.26 -14.17 -23.78
C THR A 5 -14.67 -13.20 -24.82
N HIS A 6 -15.49 -12.27 -25.33
CA HIS A 6 -15.07 -11.31 -26.37
C HIS A 6 -14.12 -10.19 -25.89
N MET A 7 -14.06 -9.92 -24.57
CA MET A 7 -13.15 -8.91 -24.02
C MET A 7 -11.74 -9.44 -23.75
N ARG A 8 -11.55 -10.77 -23.70
CA ARG A 8 -10.23 -11.37 -23.48
C ARG A 8 -9.26 -11.10 -24.63
N ASP A 9 -9.77 -10.86 -25.84
CA ASP A 9 -8.95 -10.71 -27.03
C ASP A 9 -8.40 -9.28 -27.25
N PHE A 10 -8.84 -8.29 -26.47
CA PHE A 10 -8.45 -6.88 -26.65
C PHE A 10 -7.28 -6.42 -25.77
N PHE A 11 -6.96 -7.15 -24.70
CA PHE A 11 -5.91 -6.78 -23.77
C PHE A 11 -4.89 -7.91 -23.62
N PRO A 12 -3.58 -7.59 -23.55
CA PRO A 12 -2.58 -8.62 -23.33
C PRO A 12 -2.85 -9.34 -22.01
N GLU A 13 -2.63 -10.66 -22.00
CA GLU A 13 -2.67 -11.43 -20.75
C GLU A 13 -1.60 -10.89 -19.79
N LEU A 14 -2.00 -10.65 -18.55
CA LEU A 14 -1.08 -10.17 -17.52
C LEU A 14 -0.22 -11.34 -17.04
N THR A 15 1.10 -11.21 -17.14
CA THR A 15 2.02 -12.24 -16.62
C THR A 15 2.16 -12.17 -15.09
N GLY A 16 2.00 -10.98 -14.51
CA GLY A 16 2.06 -10.82 -13.07
C GLY A 16 1.67 -9.42 -12.60
N ALA A 17 1.52 -9.27 -11.28
CA ALA A 17 1.27 -7.99 -10.62
C ALA A 17 2.08 -7.87 -9.32
N ALA A 18 2.52 -6.64 -9.02
CA ALA A 18 3.19 -6.30 -7.78
C ALA A 18 2.26 -5.45 -6.91
N LEU A 19 2.01 -5.93 -5.70
CA LEU A 19 1.29 -5.24 -4.64
C LEU A 19 2.32 -4.58 -3.73
N VAL A 20 2.36 -3.24 -3.72
CA VAL A 20 3.35 -2.46 -2.97
C VAL A 20 2.64 -1.71 -1.84
N CYS A 21 3.04 -1.97 -0.60
CA CYS A 21 2.50 -1.37 0.63
C CYS A 21 0.96 -1.39 0.68
N SER A 22 0.37 -2.50 0.22
CA SER A 22 -1.08 -2.61 0.08
C SER A 22 -1.78 -2.79 1.42
N VAL A 23 -2.93 -2.13 1.56
CA VAL A 23 -3.87 -2.38 2.65
C VAL A 23 -4.30 -3.86 2.61
N PRO A 24 -4.31 -4.57 3.75
CA PRO A 24 -4.62 -5.99 3.77
C PRO A 24 -6.07 -6.30 3.34
N PRO A 25 -6.35 -7.54 2.93
CA PRO A 25 -7.68 -7.98 2.48
C PRO A 25 -8.80 -7.83 3.51
N SER A 26 -8.49 -7.85 4.82
CA SER A 26 -9.46 -7.54 5.88
C SER A 26 -9.68 -6.03 6.09
N GLY A 27 -8.87 -5.19 5.44
CA GLY A 27 -8.84 -3.74 5.58
C GLY A 27 -8.10 -3.23 6.81
N ASN A 28 -8.37 -1.97 7.16
CA ASN A 28 -7.59 -1.26 8.18
C ASN A 28 -8.08 -1.42 9.61
N SER A 29 -9.21 -2.08 9.85
CA SER A 29 -9.78 -2.21 11.19
C SER A 29 -8.85 -2.97 12.14
N GLY A 30 -8.28 -4.10 11.67
CA GLY A 30 -7.30 -4.87 12.43
C GLY A 30 -6.01 -4.10 12.70
N LEU A 31 -5.52 -3.35 11.70
CA LEU A 31 -4.36 -2.45 11.82
C LEU A 31 -4.57 -1.40 12.90
N VAL A 32 -5.70 -0.67 12.83
CA VAL A 32 -6.06 0.36 13.80
C VAL A 32 -6.18 -0.21 15.20
N TRP A 33 -6.79 -1.39 15.37
CA TRP A 33 -6.91 -2.05 16.66
C TRP A 33 -5.53 -2.40 17.22
N ARG A 34 -4.65 -3.02 16.44
CA ARG A 34 -3.27 -3.32 16.87
C ARG A 34 -2.52 -2.06 17.28
N TYR A 35 -2.66 -0.97 16.54
CA TYR A 35 -2.04 0.31 16.88
C TYR A 35 -2.64 0.92 18.14
N LEU A 36 -3.96 0.86 18.33
CA LEU A 36 -4.61 1.43 19.51
C LEU A 36 -4.06 0.82 20.81
N PHE A 37 -3.81 -0.50 20.83
CA PHE A 37 -3.32 -1.21 22.01
C PHE A 37 -1.80 -1.20 22.16
N SER A 38 -1.03 -1.15 21.06
CA SER A 38 0.44 -1.17 21.12
C SER A 38 1.09 0.21 21.04
N LYS A 39 0.48 1.15 20.29
CA LYS A 39 1.03 2.47 19.94
C LYS A 39 -0.10 3.52 19.82
N PRO A 40 -0.81 3.88 20.91
CA PRO A 40 -2.01 4.72 20.85
C PRO A 40 -1.78 6.10 20.20
N ILE A 41 -0.59 6.69 20.39
CA ILE A 41 -0.20 7.95 19.73
C ILE A 41 -0.10 7.76 18.22
N ALA A 42 0.46 6.65 17.75
CA ALA A 42 0.54 6.34 16.33
C ALA A 42 -0.86 6.11 15.74
N ALA A 43 -1.73 5.38 16.45
CA ALA A 43 -3.12 5.18 16.04
C ALA A 43 -3.87 6.51 15.84
N PHE A 44 -3.71 7.44 16.78
CA PHE A 44 -4.28 8.78 16.69
C PHE A 44 -3.72 9.56 15.50
N LYS A 45 -2.39 9.55 15.32
CA LYS A 45 -1.73 10.24 14.20
C LYS A 45 -2.15 9.69 12.84
N VAL A 46 -2.17 8.38 12.64
CA VAL A 46 -2.64 7.73 11.39
C VAL A 46 -4.08 8.13 11.11
N THR A 47 -4.96 8.03 12.10
CA THR A 47 -6.39 8.39 11.95
C THR A 47 -6.54 9.87 11.59
N ARG A 48 -5.87 10.78 12.31
CA ARG A 48 -5.87 12.22 12.01
C ARG A 48 -5.31 12.50 10.62
N SER A 49 -4.26 11.80 10.23
CA SER A 49 -3.62 11.96 8.94
C SER A 49 -4.57 11.56 7.82
N LEU A 50 -5.03 10.31 7.81
CA LEU A 50 -5.76 9.73 6.68
C LEU A 50 -7.25 10.08 6.69
N ALA A 51 -7.95 9.89 7.83
CA ALA A 51 -9.40 10.08 7.90
C ALA A 51 -9.79 11.57 7.94
N ALA A 52 -9.05 12.38 8.71
CA ALA A 52 -9.27 13.83 8.78
C ALA A 52 -8.44 14.63 7.76
N LYS A 53 -7.76 13.94 6.83
CA LYS A 53 -6.89 14.55 5.80
C LYS A 53 -5.83 15.50 6.36
N GLY A 54 -5.37 15.27 7.60
CA GLY A 54 -4.35 16.09 8.25
C GLY A 54 -3.02 16.13 7.50
N PHE A 55 -2.70 15.09 6.69
CA PHE A 55 -1.51 15.10 5.84
C PHE A 55 -1.52 16.25 4.82
N GLN A 56 -2.70 16.80 4.48
CA GLN A 56 -2.78 17.91 3.56
C GLN A 56 -2.27 19.20 4.20
N THR A 57 -2.54 19.44 5.48
CA THR A 57 -2.22 20.74 6.11
C THR A 57 -0.99 20.71 7.00
N SER A 58 -0.46 19.53 7.32
CA SER A 58 0.67 19.37 8.23
C SER A 58 1.81 18.63 7.54
N LEU A 59 2.91 19.34 7.25
CA LEU A 59 4.12 18.75 6.66
C LEU A 59 4.71 17.63 7.53
N PRO A 60 4.88 17.79 8.87
CA PRO A 60 5.40 16.72 9.70
C PRO A 60 4.51 15.47 9.69
N LEU A 61 3.17 15.66 9.66
CA LEU A 61 2.25 14.53 9.60
C LEU A 61 2.29 13.85 8.23
N CYS A 62 2.39 14.62 7.14
CA CYS A 62 2.55 14.08 5.80
C CYS A 62 3.84 13.24 5.70
N LYS A 63 4.96 13.78 6.19
CA LYS A 63 6.23 13.05 6.26
C LYS A 63 6.09 11.75 7.03
N GLU A 64 5.65 11.82 8.29
CA GLU A 64 5.52 10.64 9.16
C GLU A 64 4.55 9.58 8.60
N THR A 65 3.54 9.99 7.82
CA THR A 65 2.55 9.06 7.27
C THR A 65 3.06 8.31 6.04
N PHE A 66 3.82 8.97 5.17
CA PHE A 66 4.12 8.46 3.82
C PHE A 66 5.61 8.24 3.54
N PHE A 67 6.50 8.96 4.22
CA PHE A 67 7.91 9.06 3.84
C PHE A 67 8.86 8.72 4.98
N SER A 68 10.06 8.28 4.64
CA SER A 68 11.16 8.04 5.57
C SER A 68 11.51 9.33 6.31
N ALA A 69 11.92 9.20 7.58
CA ALA A 69 12.26 10.35 8.42
C ALA A 69 13.39 11.22 7.83
N THR A 70 14.26 10.61 7.03
CA THR A 70 15.39 11.22 6.32
C THR A 70 15.00 11.96 5.03
N MET A 71 13.75 11.85 4.58
CA MET A 71 13.27 12.54 3.37
C MET A 71 13.36 14.05 3.54
N GLU A 72 13.86 14.77 2.54
CA GLU A 72 14.01 16.23 2.61
C GLU A 72 12.65 16.94 2.60
N ASP A 73 12.47 17.95 3.48
CA ASP A 73 11.21 18.67 3.64
C ASP A 73 10.70 19.29 2.33
N HIS A 74 11.60 19.80 1.48
CA HIS A 74 11.23 20.43 0.22
C HIS A 74 10.61 19.43 -0.76
N LEU A 75 11.05 18.16 -0.75
CA LEU A 75 10.46 17.08 -1.53
C LEU A 75 9.11 16.65 -0.95
N VAL A 76 9.01 16.54 0.38
CA VAL A 76 7.73 16.22 1.03
C VAL A 76 6.69 17.31 0.75
N LEU A 77 7.06 18.60 0.80
CA LEU A 77 6.18 19.71 0.41
C LEU A 77 5.71 19.57 -1.03
N ARG A 78 6.62 19.28 -1.96
CA ARG A 78 6.28 19.06 -3.38
C ARG A 78 5.27 17.93 -3.53
N TYR A 79 5.48 16.78 -2.89
CA TYR A 79 4.57 15.64 -2.99
C TYR A 79 3.25 15.87 -2.26
N GLN A 80 3.26 16.54 -1.11
CA GLN A 80 2.05 16.97 -0.41
C GLN A 80 1.16 17.84 -1.30
N GLU A 81 1.73 18.78 -2.05
CA GLU A 81 0.98 19.60 -3.01
C GLU A 81 0.36 18.79 -4.16
N LEU A 82 1.06 17.75 -4.62
CA LEU A 82 0.50 16.82 -5.62
C LEU A 82 -0.63 15.97 -5.01
N MET A 83 -0.45 15.47 -3.78
CA MET A 83 -1.48 14.70 -3.06
C MET A 83 -2.74 15.52 -2.79
N LYS A 84 -2.62 16.81 -2.44
CA LYS A 84 -3.77 17.72 -2.30
C LYS A 84 -4.60 17.85 -3.58
N LYS A 85 -3.91 17.92 -4.72
CA LYS A 85 -4.50 18.06 -6.05
C LYS A 85 -4.94 16.71 -6.64
N SER A 86 -4.62 15.60 -5.97
CA SER A 86 -5.09 14.28 -6.36
C SER A 86 -6.61 14.13 -6.17
N SER A 87 -7.12 12.90 -6.31
CA SER A 87 -8.55 12.60 -6.24
C SER A 87 -9.27 13.33 -5.10
N ARG A 88 -10.41 13.96 -5.41
CA ARG A 88 -11.28 14.60 -4.40
C ARG A 88 -12.01 13.58 -3.52
N MET A 89 -12.01 12.31 -3.91
CA MET A 89 -12.53 11.22 -3.09
C MET A 89 -11.74 11.15 -1.78
N PRO A 90 -12.40 10.98 -0.62
CA PRO A 90 -11.69 10.65 0.61
C PRO A 90 -10.81 9.42 0.37
N LEU A 91 -9.54 9.46 0.80
CA LEU A 91 -8.63 8.29 0.75
C LEU A 91 -9.25 7.08 1.46
N PHE A 92 -10.12 7.33 2.44
CA PHE A 92 -10.90 6.33 3.15
C PHE A 92 -12.37 6.77 3.31
N ASP A 93 -13.24 6.38 2.38
CA ASP A 93 -14.66 6.22 2.73
C ASP A 93 -14.79 4.91 3.51
N LEU A 94 -14.51 4.98 4.82
CA LEU A 94 -14.49 3.81 5.70
C LEU A 94 -15.82 3.05 5.69
N ARG A 95 -16.96 3.72 5.45
CA ARG A 95 -18.26 3.05 5.38
C ARG A 95 -18.38 2.22 4.12
N LYS A 96 -18.03 2.78 2.96
CA LYS A 96 -18.02 2.02 1.70
C LYS A 96 -16.97 0.91 1.74
N LEU A 97 -15.76 1.20 2.22
CA LEU A 97 -14.69 0.22 2.32
C LEU A 97 -15.09 -0.94 3.24
N ASN A 98 -15.61 -0.67 4.44
CA ASN A 98 -16.06 -1.73 5.36
C ASN A 98 -17.24 -2.55 4.80
N ALA A 99 -18.07 -1.97 3.92
CA ALA A 99 -19.18 -2.69 3.30
C ALA A 99 -18.75 -3.73 2.25
N VAL A 100 -17.54 -3.61 1.70
CA VAL A 100 -16.95 -4.56 0.72
C VAL A 100 -15.80 -5.39 1.30
N LEU A 101 -15.55 -5.28 2.61
CA LEU A 101 -14.54 -6.09 3.31
C LEU A 101 -15.18 -7.23 4.12
N PRO A 102 -14.48 -8.36 4.31
CA PRO A 102 -13.17 -8.67 3.72
C PRO A 102 -13.28 -8.92 2.21
N VAL A 103 -12.19 -8.66 1.48
CA VAL A 103 -12.12 -8.98 0.06
C VAL A 103 -12.39 -10.49 -0.12
N PRO A 104 -13.30 -10.90 -1.02
CA PRO A 104 -13.59 -12.31 -1.24
C PRO A 104 -12.33 -13.06 -1.68
N SER A 105 -12.20 -14.32 -1.28
CA SER A 105 -11.04 -15.13 -1.65
C SER A 105 -10.86 -15.16 -3.16
N VAL A 106 -9.62 -14.90 -3.60
CA VAL A 106 -9.27 -14.97 -5.01
C VAL A 106 -8.92 -16.43 -5.32
N PRO A 107 -9.48 -17.05 -6.38
CA PRO A 107 -8.99 -18.34 -6.86
C PRO A 107 -7.49 -18.27 -7.10
N LYS A 108 -6.77 -19.40 -7.06
CA LYS A 108 -5.34 -19.40 -7.42
C LYS A 108 -5.16 -18.65 -8.74
N SER A 109 -4.41 -17.55 -8.65
CA SER A 109 -4.25 -16.61 -9.74
C SER A 109 -3.49 -17.28 -10.89
N ALA A 110 -3.92 -17.02 -12.13
CA ALA A 110 -3.15 -17.40 -13.32
C ALA A 110 -1.93 -16.49 -13.54
N ILE A 111 -1.82 -15.40 -12.77
CA ILE A 111 -0.74 -14.41 -12.86
C ILE A 111 0.15 -14.51 -11.63
N GLU A 112 1.45 -14.32 -11.83
CA GLU A 112 2.44 -14.29 -10.76
C GLU A 112 2.27 -13.04 -9.88
N LEU A 113 2.41 -13.20 -8.57
CA LEU A 113 2.18 -12.10 -7.63
C LEU A 113 3.42 -11.83 -6.78
N LEU A 114 3.79 -10.56 -6.70
CA LEU A 114 4.76 -10.05 -5.73
C LEU A 114 4.01 -9.25 -4.67
N VAL A 115 4.16 -9.62 -3.40
CA VAL A 115 3.69 -8.82 -2.27
C VAL A 115 4.90 -8.18 -1.60
N LEU A 116 4.97 -6.85 -1.68
CA LEU A 116 6.07 -6.02 -1.20
C LEU A 116 5.54 -5.02 -0.19
N GLY A 117 6.17 -4.92 0.97
CA GLY A 117 5.88 -3.90 1.99
C GLY A 117 7.15 -3.21 2.46
N ALA A 118 6.97 -2.19 3.30
CA ALA A 118 8.03 -1.39 3.86
C ALA A 118 8.12 -1.61 5.38
N ASN A 119 9.33 -1.65 5.92
CA ASN A 119 9.54 -1.84 7.35
C ASN A 119 9.14 -0.61 8.16
N ASP A 120 9.34 0.58 7.58
CA ASP A 120 9.05 1.86 8.24
C ASP A 120 7.69 2.41 7.77
N ASP A 121 6.83 1.54 7.27
CA ASP A 121 5.46 1.86 6.87
C ASP A 121 4.63 2.22 8.12
N PHE A 122 4.22 3.49 8.19
CA PHE A 122 3.42 3.99 9.29
C PHE A 122 1.95 3.60 9.18
N ILE A 123 1.48 3.13 8.03
CA ILE A 123 0.07 2.81 7.74
C ILE A 123 -0.17 1.30 7.86
N VAL A 124 0.65 0.50 7.18
CA VAL A 124 0.51 -0.95 7.09
C VAL A 124 1.62 -1.62 7.89
N ASP A 125 1.24 -2.31 8.97
CA ASP A 125 2.21 -3.03 9.79
C ASP A 125 2.64 -4.37 9.19
N ALA A 126 3.66 -4.98 9.79
CA ALA A 126 4.20 -6.26 9.36
C ALA A 126 3.14 -7.39 9.34
N GLU A 127 2.10 -7.33 10.18
CA GLU A 127 1.04 -8.33 10.16
C GLU A 127 0.07 -8.12 8.99
N GLY A 128 -0.26 -6.88 8.64
CA GLY A 128 -1.02 -6.57 7.42
C GLY A 128 -0.28 -7.02 6.15
N LEU A 129 1.04 -6.84 6.11
CA LEU A 129 1.88 -7.38 5.03
C LEU A 129 1.80 -8.92 4.96
N LYS A 130 1.96 -9.60 6.11
CA LYS A 130 1.86 -11.07 6.20
C LYS A 130 0.47 -11.58 5.82
N GLU A 131 -0.58 -10.88 6.23
CA GLU A 131 -1.96 -11.21 5.88
C GLU A 131 -2.17 -11.17 4.36
N THR A 132 -1.69 -10.11 3.71
CA THR A 132 -1.75 -9.98 2.25
C THR A 132 -1.01 -11.12 1.56
N GLY A 133 0.20 -11.46 2.03
CA GLY A 133 0.94 -12.61 1.53
C GLY A 133 0.18 -13.94 1.68
N ARG A 134 -0.37 -14.22 2.86
CA ARG A 134 -1.18 -15.43 3.11
C ARG A 134 -2.42 -15.49 2.23
N PHE A 135 -3.09 -14.36 2.02
CA PHE A 135 -4.30 -14.29 1.20
C PHE A 135 -4.03 -14.65 -0.26
N TYR A 136 -2.88 -14.24 -0.80
CA TYR A 136 -2.46 -14.61 -2.17
C TYR A 136 -1.63 -15.89 -2.24
N GLY A 137 -1.31 -16.52 -1.10
CA GLY A 137 -0.48 -17.71 -1.05
C GLY A 137 0.98 -17.48 -1.43
N VAL A 138 1.50 -16.26 -1.23
CA VAL A 138 2.89 -15.87 -1.54
C VAL A 138 3.63 -15.39 -0.30
N SER A 139 4.94 -15.64 -0.25
CA SER A 139 5.81 -15.10 0.81
C SER A 139 6.05 -13.61 0.55
N PRO A 140 5.62 -12.70 1.45
CA PRO A 140 5.82 -11.28 1.24
C PRO A 140 7.26 -10.87 1.50
N ILE A 141 7.71 -9.80 0.84
CA ILE A 141 9.03 -9.19 1.05
C ILE A 141 8.86 -7.86 1.80
N CYS A 142 9.62 -7.66 2.87
CA CYS A 142 9.65 -6.42 3.63
C CYS A 142 10.96 -5.66 3.38
N VAL A 143 10.87 -4.51 2.72
CA VAL A 143 12.01 -3.65 2.39
C VAL A 143 12.39 -2.81 3.61
N GLN A 144 13.67 -2.87 3.99
CA GLN A 144 14.19 -2.17 5.16
C GLN A 144 14.48 -0.69 4.88
N GLU A 145 14.23 0.16 5.88
CA GLU A 145 14.51 1.61 5.87
C GLU A 145 13.71 2.39 4.81
N VAL A 146 12.58 1.85 4.36
CA VAL A 146 11.68 2.54 3.43
C VAL A 146 10.31 2.66 4.07
N ALA A 147 9.64 3.79 3.83
CA ALA A 147 8.30 4.09 4.30
C ALA A 147 7.20 3.70 3.28
N HIS A 148 5.95 4.06 3.59
CA HIS A 148 4.75 3.64 2.87
C HIS A 148 4.76 4.00 1.38
N ASP A 149 5.02 5.27 1.03
CA ASP A 149 5.10 5.74 -0.35
C ASP A 149 6.47 5.39 -0.96
N MET A 150 6.81 4.10 -0.91
CA MET A 150 8.08 3.52 -1.36
C MET A 150 8.52 4.01 -2.75
N MET A 151 7.59 4.26 -3.67
CA MET A 151 7.89 4.72 -5.02
C MET A 151 8.41 6.17 -5.08
N LEU A 152 8.13 6.97 -4.06
CA LEU A 152 8.50 8.39 -3.96
C LEU A 152 9.50 8.67 -2.84
N ASP A 153 9.79 7.66 -2.01
CA ASP A 153 10.71 7.76 -0.88
C ASP A 153 12.15 8.07 -1.31
N CYS A 154 12.99 8.61 -0.41
CA CYS A 154 14.42 8.83 -0.68
C CYS A 154 15.20 7.54 -0.96
N LEU A 155 14.73 6.38 -0.46
CA LEU A 155 15.34 5.07 -0.65
C LEU A 155 14.49 4.16 -1.57
N TRP A 156 13.73 4.76 -2.48
CA TRP A 156 12.85 4.07 -3.44
C TRP A 156 13.54 2.98 -4.26
N ASP A 157 14.84 3.16 -4.52
CA ASP A 157 15.64 2.26 -5.34
C ASP A 157 15.74 0.86 -4.74
N LYS A 158 15.63 0.74 -3.40
CA LYS A 158 15.57 -0.56 -2.72
C LYS A 158 14.34 -1.36 -3.13
N GLY A 159 13.17 -0.73 -3.13
CA GLY A 159 11.92 -1.34 -3.61
C GLY A 159 11.99 -1.68 -5.09
N ALA A 160 12.49 -0.76 -5.90
CA ALA A 160 12.66 -0.96 -7.34
C ALA A 160 13.60 -2.14 -7.66
N LYS A 161 14.69 -2.33 -6.91
CA LYS A 161 15.60 -3.48 -7.07
C LYS A 161 14.91 -4.81 -6.81
N VAL A 162 14.03 -4.90 -5.81
CA VAL A 162 13.23 -6.11 -5.53
C VAL A 162 12.31 -6.42 -6.69
N ILE A 163 11.56 -5.42 -7.17
CA ILE A 163 10.65 -5.58 -8.32
C ILE A 163 11.42 -5.97 -9.57
N LEU A 164 12.57 -5.34 -9.84
CA LEU A 164 13.41 -5.66 -10.99
C LEU A 164 13.96 -7.09 -10.92
N SER A 165 14.37 -7.56 -9.75
CA SER A 165 14.83 -8.95 -9.56
C SER A 165 13.69 -9.92 -9.85
N TRP A 166 12.52 -9.68 -9.27
CA TRP A 166 11.33 -10.50 -9.52
C TRP A 166 10.96 -10.54 -11.01
N LEU A 167 10.92 -9.39 -11.69
CA LEU A 167 10.64 -9.31 -13.13
C LEU A 167 11.66 -10.07 -13.99
N LYS A 168 12.93 -10.18 -13.55
CA LYS A 168 13.95 -10.97 -14.27
C LYS A 168 13.72 -12.47 -14.10
N ASP A 169 13.17 -12.90 -12.98
CA ASP A 169 12.86 -14.30 -12.73
C ASP A 169 11.57 -14.74 -13.42
N LEU A 170 10.61 -13.83 -13.66
CA LEU A 170 9.40 -14.10 -14.46
C LEU A 170 9.66 -14.35 -15.95
N LYS A 171 10.78 -13.85 -16.48
CA LYS A 171 11.15 -13.97 -17.91
C LYS A 171 11.90 -15.26 -18.25
N LYS A 172 12.16 -16.11 -17.25
CA LYS A 172 12.77 -17.44 -17.43
C LYS A 172 11.66 -18.47 -17.62
#